data_AF-A0A9E5ZI02-F1
#
_entry.id   AF-A0A9E5ZI02-F1
#
_cell.length_a   1.000
_cell.length_b   1.000
_cell.length_c   1.000
_cell.angle_alpha   90.00
_cell.angle_beta   90.00
_cell.angle_gamma   90.00
#
_symmetry.space_group_name_H-M   'P 1'
#
loop_
_entity.id
_entity.type
_entity.pdbx_description
1 polymer ?
#
loop_
_entity_poly.entity_id
_entity_poly.type
_entity_poly.pdbx_seq_one_letter_code
_entity_poly.pdbx_strand_id
1 'polypeptide(L)'
;MSNKIFNEPIHNPIQRFLNITHVNNCIDLSNSYSIYNQKISKLLFESEIYKVTFKTLKKSYHLFLSVNELICNNCINYLKNNLGIEIFGDGSFFEILNYSCDFKIIFDTENTSFINTNTVTNGVINFHKKQY
;
A
#
# COMPACT_ATOMS: atom_id res chain seq x y z
N MET A 1 32.33 -15.19 39.93
CA MET A 1 31.95 -15.22 38.50
C MET A 1 30.68 -14.42 38.33
N SER A 2 30.78 -13.23 37.73
CA SER A 2 29.63 -12.34 37.48
C SER A 2 29.00 -12.67 36.13
N ASN A 3 27.75 -13.15 36.14
CA ASN A 3 26.95 -13.35 34.94
C ASN A 3 26.71 -11.99 34.27
N LYS A 4 27.38 -11.73 33.15
CA LYS A 4 27.01 -10.63 32.26
C LYS A 4 25.72 -11.04 31.55
N ILE A 5 24.60 -10.48 32.00
CA ILE A 5 23.36 -10.49 31.22
C ILE A 5 23.64 -9.58 30.02
N PHE A 6 23.84 -10.17 28.86
CA PHE A 6 23.75 -9.43 27.60
C PHE A 6 22.29 -9.08 27.41
N ASN A 7 21.91 -7.84 27.73
CA ASN A 7 20.68 -7.28 27.20
C ASN A 7 20.90 -7.16 25.69
N GLU A 8 20.38 -8.11 24.93
CA GLU A 8 20.21 -7.88 23.49
C GLU A 8 19.43 -6.57 23.32
N PRO A 9 19.84 -5.67 22.40
CA PRO A 9 19.05 -4.50 22.11
C PRO A 9 17.66 -5.00 21.71
N ILE A 10 16.64 -4.60 22.47
CA ILE A 10 15.25 -4.84 22.10
C ILE A 10 15.03 -4.11 20.79
N HIS A 11 15.19 -4.83 19.68
CA HIS A 11 14.99 -4.30 18.36
C HIS A 11 13.49 -4.18 18.17
N ASN A 12 12.90 -3.07 18.60
CA ASN A 12 11.48 -2.82 18.35
C ASN A 12 11.32 -2.66 16.82
N PRO A 13 10.70 -3.63 16.13
CA PRO A 13 10.50 -3.50 14.70
C PRO A 13 9.57 -2.32 14.44
N ILE A 14 9.83 -1.59 13.35
CA ILE A 14 8.90 -0.56 12.89
C ILE A 14 7.62 -1.27 12.45
N GLN A 15 6.50 -0.87 13.05
CA GLN A 15 5.17 -1.38 12.67
C GLN A 15 4.46 -0.31 11.86
N ARG A 16 3.84 -0.70 10.75
CA ARG A 16 3.08 0.20 9.89
C ARG A 16 1.59 0.07 10.15
N PHE A 17 0.89 1.19 10.15
CA PHE A 17 -0.56 1.25 10.17
C PHE A 17 -1.03 1.91 8.89
N LEU A 18 -1.59 1.11 7.99
CA LEU A 18 -2.17 1.59 6.75
C LEU A 18 -3.65 1.88 6.96
N ASN A 19 -3.98 3.17 6.97
CA ASN A 19 -5.35 3.66 6.95
C ASN A 19 -5.73 3.97 5.50
N ILE A 20 -6.33 2.99 4.85
CA ILE A 20 -6.65 3.05 3.43
C ILE A 20 -8.09 3.49 3.26
N THR A 21 -8.27 4.69 2.73
CA THR A 21 -9.58 5.20 2.37
C THR A 21 -9.84 4.91 0.90
N HIS A 22 -10.97 4.29 0.59
CA HIS A 22 -11.41 4.04 -0.78
C HIS A 22 -12.78 4.67 -1.00
N VAL A 23 -12.80 5.76 -1.76
CA VAL A 23 -14.03 6.49 -2.10
C VAL A 23 -14.10 6.61 -3.62
N ASN A 24 -15.17 6.08 -4.20
CA ASN A 24 -15.33 5.94 -5.65
C ASN A 24 -14.19 5.12 -6.27
N ASN A 25 -13.28 5.78 -6.99
CA ASN A 25 -12.10 5.17 -7.60
C ASN A 25 -10.79 5.69 -6.99
N CYS A 26 -10.87 6.56 -5.97
CA CYS A 26 -9.71 7.18 -5.34
C CYS A 26 -9.29 6.36 -4.12
N ILE A 27 -7.98 6.18 -3.99
CA ILE A 27 -7.34 5.49 -2.88
C ILE A 27 -6.42 6.48 -2.19
N ASP A 28 -6.60 6.62 -0.88
CA ASP A 28 -5.89 7.59 -0.05
C ASP A 28 -5.27 6.90 1.18
N LEU A 29 -3.98 7.11 1.37
CA LEU A 29 -3.15 6.63 2.46
C LEU A 29 -2.63 7.76 3.36
N SER A 30 -3.02 9.03 3.13
CA SER A 30 -2.50 10.23 3.83
C SER A 30 -2.66 10.21 5.35
N ASN A 31 -3.55 9.35 5.85
CA ASN A 31 -3.80 9.14 7.27
C ASN A 31 -3.05 7.92 7.86
N SER A 32 -2.19 7.29 7.07
CA SER A 32 -1.32 6.19 7.50
C SER A 32 -0.11 6.71 8.29
N TYR A 33 0.47 5.84 9.11
CA TYR A 33 1.59 6.19 9.97
C TYR A 33 2.39 4.94 10.38
N SER A 34 3.60 5.16 10.87
CA SER A 34 4.43 4.10 11.46
C SER A 34 4.51 4.28 12.97
N ILE A 35 4.68 3.17 13.69
CA ILE A 35 4.93 3.13 15.14
C ILE A 35 6.35 2.62 15.36
N TYR A 36 7.13 3.41 16.07
CA TYR A 36 8.47 3.04 16.53
C TYR A 36 8.64 3.42 18.00
N ASN A 37 9.13 2.50 18.83
CA ASN A 37 9.22 2.70 20.29
C ASN A 37 7.93 3.27 20.92
N GLN A 38 6.78 2.68 20.55
CA GLN A 38 5.44 3.08 21.02
C GLN A 38 5.03 4.53 20.66
N LYS A 39 5.74 5.17 19.73
CA LYS A 39 5.42 6.52 19.24
C LYS A 39 4.96 6.46 17.78
N ILE A 40 3.86 7.16 17.50
CA ILE A 40 3.35 7.38 16.15
C ILE A 40 4.26 8.38 15.43
N SER A 41 4.62 8.09 14.18
CA SER A 41 5.42 8.97 13.32
C SER A 41 4.93 8.89 11.88
N LYS A 42 4.39 10.02 11.38
CA LYS A 42 4.08 10.19 9.95
C LYS A 42 5.33 10.35 9.10
N LEU A 43 6.31 11.10 9.60
CA LEU A 43 7.59 11.29 8.91
C LEU A 43 8.31 9.97 8.66
N LEU A 44 8.25 9.04 9.61
CA LEU A 44 8.84 7.71 9.43
C LEU A 44 8.13 6.95 8.31
N PHE A 45 6.79 6.97 8.29
CA PHE A 45 6.00 6.37 7.23
C PHE A 45 6.27 7.00 5.85
N GLU A 46 6.39 8.33 5.78
CA GLU A 46 6.71 9.06 4.54
C GLU A 46 8.07 8.67 3.95
N SER A 47 9.01 8.25 4.80
CA SER A 47 10.34 7.77 4.39
C SER A 47 10.38 6.28 4.03
N GLU A 48 9.30 5.53 4.28
CA GLU A 48 9.23 4.10 3.99
C GLU A 48 8.83 3.84 2.53
N ILE A 49 9.36 2.75 2.00
CA ILE A 49 8.87 2.16 0.75
C ILE A 49 7.92 1.02 1.12
N TYR A 50 6.72 1.04 0.57
CA TYR A 50 5.74 -0.04 0.69
C TYR A 50 5.38 -0.59 -0.68
N LYS A 51 4.97 -1.86 -0.67
CA LYS A 51 4.55 -2.59 -1.85
C LYS A 51 3.05 -2.43 -2.10
N VAL A 52 2.67 -2.14 -3.34
CA VAL A 52 1.30 -2.15 -3.83
C VAL A 52 1.21 -3.15 -4.98
N THR A 53 0.36 -4.17 -4.83
CA THR A 53 0.21 -5.22 -5.84
C THR A 53 -1.11 -5.04 -6.58
N PHE A 54 -1.03 -4.81 -7.89
CA PHE A 54 -2.16 -4.85 -8.80
C PHE A 54 -2.29 -6.28 -9.32
N LYS A 55 -3.45 -6.91 -9.13
CA LYS A 55 -3.65 -8.31 -9.50
C LYS A 55 -4.98 -8.51 -10.22
N THR A 56 -4.89 -9.00 -11.45
CA THR A 56 -6.01 -9.59 -12.20
C THR A 56 -6.06 -11.10 -11.96
N LEU A 57 -7.03 -11.79 -12.57
CA LEU A 57 -7.06 -13.26 -12.59
C LEU A 57 -5.81 -13.89 -13.23
N LYS A 58 -5.21 -13.22 -14.24
CA LYS A 58 -4.14 -13.79 -15.07
C LYS A 58 -2.74 -13.27 -14.74
N LYS A 59 -2.65 -12.04 -14.21
CA LYS A 59 -1.39 -11.31 -14.06
C LYS A 59 -1.36 -10.51 -12.77
N SER A 60 -0.15 -10.33 -12.23
CA SER A 60 0.11 -9.39 -11.14
C SER A 60 1.28 -8.49 -11.47
N TYR A 61 1.26 -7.29 -10.91
CA TYR A 61 2.35 -6.33 -10.99
C TYR A 61 2.53 -5.67 -9.63
N HIS A 62 3.79 -5.49 -9.23
CA HIS A 62 4.16 -4.89 -7.95
C HIS A 62 4.74 -3.50 -8.20
N LEU A 63 4.18 -2.52 -7.52
CA LEU A 63 4.75 -1.20 -7.35
C LEU A 63 5.37 -1.09 -5.97
N PHE A 64 6.50 -0.43 -5.90
CA PHE A 64 7.15 -0.04 -4.66
C PHE A 64 7.13 1.47 -4.63
N LEU A 65 6.45 2.05 -3.65
CA LEU A 65 6.18 3.48 -3.58
C LEU A 65 6.54 4.00 -2.21
N SER A 66 7.08 5.22 -2.17
CA SER A 66 7.02 6.06 -0.98
C SER A 66 5.85 7.05 -1.08
N VAL A 67 5.44 7.62 0.04
CA VAL A 67 4.23 8.47 0.14
C VAL A 67 4.23 9.61 -0.87
N ASN A 68 5.37 10.28 -1.04
CA ASN A 68 5.48 11.48 -1.88
C ASN A 68 6.04 11.21 -3.29
N GLU A 69 6.20 9.94 -3.67
CA GLU A 69 6.76 9.57 -4.96
C GLU A 69 5.68 9.48 -6.03
N LEU A 70 5.82 10.31 -7.08
CA LEU A 70 5.01 10.21 -8.28
C LEU A 70 5.22 8.84 -8.94
N ILE A 71 4.13 8.18 -9.30
CA ILE A 71 4.21 6.90 -10.00
C ILE A 71 4.78 7.15 -11.39
N CYS A 72 5.96 6.59 -11.68
CA CYS A 72 6.64 6.89 -12.93
C CYS A 72 5.86 6.39 -14.16
N ASN A 73 6.04 7.06 -15.30
CA ASN A 73 5.34 6.73 -16.55
C ASN A 73 5.54 5.27 -17.01
N ASN A 74 6.70 4.67 -16.72
CA ASN A 74 6.95 3.27 -17.05
C ASN A 74 6.01 2.32 -16.30
N CYS A 75 5.79 2.59 -15.01
CA CYS A 75 4.85 1.84 -14.17
C CYS A 75 3.40 2.02 -14.64
N ILE A 76 3.00 3.25 -14.93
CA ILE A 76 1.66 3.57 -15.46
C ILE A 76 1.44 2.85 -16.80
N ASN A 77 2.40 2.94 -17.72
CA ASN A 77 2.33 2.29 -19.02
C ASN A 77 2.29 0.76 -18.88
N TYR A 78 3.02 0.19 -17.92
CA TYR A 78 2.97 -1.25 -17.66
C TYR A 78 1.57 -1.69 -17.21
N LEU A 79 0.99 -0.99 -16.22
CA LEU A 79 -0.36 -1.28 -15.73
C LEU A 79 -1.38 -1.19 -16.86
N LYS A 80 -1.33 -0.14 -17.67
CA LYS A 80 -2.24 0.06 -18.80
C LYS A 80 -2.08 -1.03 -19.85
N ASN A 81 -0.87 -1.28 -20.33
CA ASN A 81 -0.65 -2.16 -21.48
C ASN A 81 -0.72 -3.65 -21.11
N ASN A 82 -0.38 -4.02 -19.88
CA ASN A 82 -0.29 -5.43 -19.48
C ASN A 82 -1.45 -5.91 -18.64
N LEU A 83 -1.97 -5.05 -17.76
CA LEU A 83 -3.10 -5.37 -16.88
C LEU A 83 -4.39 -4.67 -17.32
N GLY A 84 -4.33 -3.72 -18.25
CA GLY A 84 -5.49 -2.96 -18.70
C GLY A 84 -6.01 -2.01 -17.63
N ILE A 85 -5.17 -1.52 -16.72
CA ILE A 85 -5.54 -0.63 -15.61
C ILE A 85 -4.90 0.74 -15.84
N GLU A 86 -5.70 1.80 -15.86
CA GLU A 86 -5.26 3.18 -16.00
C GLU A 86 -5.36 3.89 -14.65
N ILE A 87 -4.26 4.52 -14.23
CA ILE A 87 -4.17 5.20 -12.93
C ILE A 87 -3.53 6.58 -13.08
N PHE A 88 -3.77 7.45 -12.10
CA PHE A 88 -3.10 8.73 -11.94
C PHE A 88 -2.85 9.02 -10.46
N GLY A 89 -1.70 9.61 -10.11
CA GLY A 89 -1.39 10.02 -8.74
C GLY A 89 0.03 9.66 -8.29
N ASP A 90 0.20 9.59 -6.98
CA ASP A 90 1.44 9.28 -6.26
C ASP A 90 1.24 8.11 -5.29
N GLY A 91 2.25 7.84 -4.46
CA GLY A 91 2.17 6.80 -3.45
C GLY A 91 1.03 7.02 -2.45
N SER A 92 0.86 8.25 -1.95
CA SER A 92 -0.10 8.58 -0.91
C SER A 92 -1.54 8.59 -1.42
N PHE A 93 -1.73 9.02 -2.67
CA PHE A 93 -3.04 9.22 -3.26
C PHE A 93 -3.01 8.89 -4.75
N PHE A 94 -3.88 7.98 -5.18
CA PHE A 94 -4.05 7.69 -6.60
C PHE A 94 -5.48 7.31 -6.95
N GLU A 95 -5.86 7.61 -8.20
CA GLU A 95 -7.17 7.35 -8.77
C GLU A 95 -7.08 6.26 -9.84
N ILE A 96 -8.05 5.34 -9.83
CA ILE A 96 -8.29 4.37 -10.90
C ILE A 96 -9.19 5.01 -11.96
N LEU A 97 -8.59 5.44 -13.07
CA LEU A 97 -9.30 6.14 -14.15
C LEU A 97 -10.16 5.17 -14.98
N ASN A 98 -9.62 4.00 -15.30
CA ASN A 98 -10.30 2.98 -16.09
C ASN A 98 -9.64 1.61 -15.89
N TYR A 99 -10.37 0.54 -16.18
CA TYR A 99 -9.83 -0.82 -16.20
C TYR A 99 -10.62 -1.74 -17.13
N SER A 100 -9.97 -2.73 -17.74
CA SER A 100 -10.59 -3.62 -18.74
C SER A 100 -11.23 -4.89 -18.16
N CYS A 101 -10.82 -5.32 -16.96
CA CYS A 101 -11.36 -6.49 -16.29
C CYS A 101 -11.26 -6.36 -14.77
N ASP A 102 -11.95 -7.25 -14.05
CA ASP A 102 -11.87 -7.32 -12.59
C ASP A 102 -10.43 -7.48 -12.12
N PHE A 103 -10.10 -6.71 -11.08
CA PHE A 103 -8.80 -6.76 -10.46
C PHE A 103 -8.90 -6.41 -8.98
N LYS A 104 -7.81 -6.62 -8.26
CA LYS A 104 -7.67 -6.17 -6.89
C LYS A 104 -6.34 -5.49 -6.66
N ILE A 105 -6.33 -4.62 -5.68
CA ILE A 105 -5.13 -3.98 -5.16
C ILE A 105 -4.86 -4.57 -3.78
N ILE A 106 -3.61 -4.94 -3.52
CA ILE A 106 -3.17 -5.51 -2.25
C ILE A 106 -2.01 -4.66 -1.76
N PHE A 107 -2.18 -4.03 -0.60
CA PHE A 107 -1.15 -3.28 0.08
C PHE A 107 -0.27 -4.20 0.92
N ASP A 108 0.97 -3.77 1.13
CA ASP A 108 2.00 -4.50 1.84
C ASP A 108 1.52 -5.05 3.19
N THR A 109 1.65 -6.36 3.39
CA THR A 109 1.16 -7.07 4.58
C THR A 109 2.26 -7.32 5.60
N GLU A 110 3.53 -7.05 5.25
CA GLU A 110 4.64 -7.29 6.17
C GLU A 110 4.70 -6.19 7.23
N ASN A 111 4.73 -6.58 8.51
CA ASN A 111 4.71 -5.67 9.67
C ASN A 111 3.64 -4.57 9.59
N THR A 112 2.54 -4.85 8.89
CA THR A 112 1.52 -3.86 8.57
C THR A 112 0.18 -4.28 9.17
N SER A 113 -0.43 -3.36 9.91
CA SER A 113 -1.80 -3.45 10.40
C SER A 113 -2.73 -2.58 9.56
N PHE A 114 -3.99 -2.99 9.43
CA PHE A 114 -4.97 -2.33 8.58
C PHE A 114 -6.21 -1.94 9.36
N ILE A 115 -6.79 -0.80 8.99
CA ILE A 115 -8.14 -0.41 9.41
C ILE A 115 -9.10 -0.93 8.34
N ASN A 116 -9.95 -1.89 8.72
CA ASN A 116 -10.94 -2.44 7.81
C ASN A 116 -12.11 -1.48 7.63
N THR A 117 -12.59 -1.38 6.39
CA THR A 117 -13.77 -0.61 5.99
C THR A 117 -14.65 -1.49 5.10
N ASN A 118 -15.83 -1.01 4.72
CA ASN A 118 -16.71 -1.76 3.81
C ASN A 118 -16.07 -2.05 2.44
N THR A 119 -15.07 -1.23 2.06
CA THR A 119 -14.40 -1.28 0.75
C THR A 119 -12.96 -1.76 0.83
N VAL A 120 -12.39 -1.90 2.04
CA VAL A 120 -11.02 -2.34 2.27
C VAL A 120 -10.99 -3.39 3.37
N THR A 121 -10.53 -4.60 3.03
CA THR A 121 -10.40 -5.70 4.00
C THR A 121 -8.98 -6.22 4.00
N ASN A 122 -8.29 -6.08 5.13
CA ASN A 122 -6.91 -6.52 5.35
C ASN A 122 -5.96 -6.03 4.24
N GLY A 123 -6.06 -4.74 3.90
CA GLY A 123 -5.23 -4.13 2.86
C GLY A 123 -5.62 -4.50 1.43
N VAL A 124 -6.77 -5.16 1.22
CA VAL A 124 -7.26 -5.57 -0.10
C VAL A 124 -8.45 -4.72 -0.52
N ILE A 125 -8.39 -4.23 -1.75
CA ILE A 125 -9.48 -3.52 -2.43
C ILE A 125 -9.84 -4.28 -3.70
N ASN A 126 -11.12 -4.56 -3.92
CA ASN A 126 -11.60 -5.25 -5.12
C ASN A 126 -12.29 -4.26 -6.07
N PHE A 127 -11.98 -4.38 -7.36
CA PHE A 127 -12.57 -3.60 -8.44
C PHE A 127 -13.28 -4.55 -9.41
N HIS A 128 -14.57 -4.29 -9.64
CA HIS A 128 -15.42 -5.11 -10.49
C HIS A 128 -15.89 -4.31 -11.70
N LYS A 129 -15.60 -4.81 -12.90
CA LYS A 129 -16.00 -4.14 -14.13
C LYS A 129 -17.51 -4.29 -14.25
N LYS A 130 -18.22 -3.16 -14.29
CA LYS A 130 -19.65 -3.16 -14.56
C LYS A 130 -19.88 -3.81 -15.93
N GLN A 131 -20.58 -4.94 -15.93
CA GLN A 131 -21.12 -5.53 -17.15
C GLN A 131 -22.34 -4.69 -17.52
N TYR A 132 -22.27 -4.04 -18.68
CA TYR A 132 -23.41 -3.39 -19.32
C TYR A 132 -23.97 -4.31 -20.39
#